data_AF-A0A3A9JZ13-F1
#
_entry.id   AF-A0A3A9JZ13-F1
#
_cell.length_a   1.000
_cell.length_b   1.000
_cell.length_c   1.000
_cell.angle_alpha   90.00
_cell.angle_beta   90.00
_cell.angle_gamma   90.00
#
_symmetry.space_group_name_H-M   'P 1'
#
loop_
_entity.id
_entity.type
_entity.pdbx_description
1 polymer ?
#
loop_
_entity_poly.entity_id
_entity_poly.type
_entity_poly.pdbx_seq_one_letter_code
_entity_poly.pdbx_strand_id
1 'polypeptide(L)'
;MEKVLGFIKLRWGYILVAFIALIIGGIFGPSQEQVDALDQEKTTLNDTISDTNKQVKALEGELSDINKQVKALEGEKKELEAKVKEAEPFFQLKEAERKEKEAELKKKEEEAKAKKEAEEAAAKAEKEAEEKAKAEEEEKAQAEAKRLAEEEEKRGYDTGITYDQLARNPDNHIFEKVKFHGKVVQVMEGDGITQIRLAANDNYDTMVFAEFESSVVDSRILEDDTITIMGISTGLLTYESTMGGSISIPGVSIEKIER
;
A
#
# COMPACT_ATOMS: atom_id res chain seq x y z
N MET A 1 -98.13 117.64 -14.66
CA MET A 1 -97.61 116.74 -13.60
C MET A 1 -98.72 116.08 -12.76
N GLU A 2 -99.99 116.40 -12.97
CA GLU A 2 -101.14 115.58 -12.51
C GLU A 2 -101.31 114.26 -13.28
N LYS A 3 -100.75 114.16 -14.50
CA LYS A 3 -100.82 112.94 -15.33
C LYS A 3 -100.02 111.75 -14.76
N VAL A 4 -98.96 111.99 -13.98
CA VAL A 4 -98.18 110.93 -13.30
C VAL A 4 -98.91 110.44 -12.05
N LEU A 5 -99.54 111.36 -11.30
CA LEU A 5 -100.37 111.05 -10.13
C LEU A 5 -101.65 110.29 -10.50
N GLY A 6 -102.27 110.59 -11.64
CA GLY A 6 -103.42 109.83 -12.16
C GLY A 6 -103.05 108.41 -12.61
N PHE A 7 -101.88 108.24 -13.24
CA PHE A 7 -101.37 106.94 -13.67
C PHE A 7 -101.02 106.03 -12.49
N ILE A 8 -100.45 106.60 -11.42
CA ILE A 8 -100.18 105.90 -10.16
C ILE A 8 -101.48 105.49 -9.46
N LYS A 9 -102.54 106.32 -9.47
CA LYS A 9 -103.84 105.96 -8.87
C LYS A 9 -104.59 104.86 -9.63
N LEU A 10 -104.56 104.85 -10.97
CA LEU A 10 -105.31 103.86 -11.76
C LEU A 10 -104.65 102.47 -11.80
N ARG A 11 -103.34 102.38 -11.58
CA ARG A 11 -102.56 101.13 -11.71
C ARG A 11 -101.82 100.73 -10.42
N TRP A 12 -102.17 101.31 -9.28
CA TRP A 12 -101.52 101.06 -7.99
C TRP A 12 -101.49 99.58 -7.60
N GLY A 13 -102.54 98.81 -7.92
CA GLY A 13 -102.58 97.37 -7.69
C GLY A 13 -101.48 96.59 -8.43
N TYR A 14 -101.17 96.94 -9.67
CA TYR A 14 -100.09 96.29 -10.44
C TYR A 14 -98.71 96.68 -9.93
N ILE A 15 -98.54 97.94 -9.52
CA ILE A 15 -97.30 98.42 -8.92
C ILE A 15 -97.04 97.71 -7.59
N LEU A 16 -98.08 97.52 -6.77
CA LEU A 16 -98.00 96.84 -5.49
C LEU A 16 -97.72 95.34 -5.65
N VAL A 17 -98.33 94.67 -6.64
CA VAL A 17 -98.03 93.27 -6.98
C VAL A 17 -96.60 93.12 -7.50
N ALA A 18 -96.11 94.04 -8.34
CA ALA A 18 -94.72 94.02 -8.80
C ALA A 18 -93.74 94.27 -7.63
N PHE A 19 -94.08 95.15 -6.70
CA PHE A 19 -93.27 95.42 -5.51
C PHE A 19 -93.25 94.21 -4.56
N ILE A 20 -94.39 93.54 -4.37
CA ILE A 20 -94.49 92.29 -3.59
C ILE A 20 -93.73 91.16 -4.28
N ALA A 21 -93.81 91.02 -5.61
CA ALA A 21 -93.03 90.02 -6.34
C ALA A 21 -91.51 90.27 -6.24
N LEU A 22 -91.09 91.53 -6.25
CA LEU A 22 -89.68 91.92 -6.08
C LEU A 22 -89.20 91.68 -4.65
N ILE A 23 -90.05 91.95 -3.65
CA ILE A 23 -89.77 91.67 -2.23
C ILE A 23 -89.72 90.15 -1.98
N ILE A 24 -90.67 89.37 -2.51
CA ILE A 24 -90.68 87.91 -2.34
C ILE A 24 -89.50 87.27 -3.08
N GLY A 25 -89.19 87.72 -4.29
CA GLY A 25 -88.04 87.26 -5.05
C GLY A 25 -86.69 87.66 -4.45
N GLY A 26 -86.63 88.76 -3.69
CA GLY A 26 -85.40 89.25 -3.04
C GLY A 26 -85.18 88.79 -1.60
N ILE A 27 -86.23 88.39 -0.86
CA ILE A 27 -86.12 88.06 0.58
C ILE A 27 -86.21 86.55 0.86
N PHE A 28 -86.83 85.74 -0.01
CA PHE A 28 -87.05 84.30 0.24
C PHE A 28 -86.29 83.36 -0.72
N GLY A 29 -85.37 83.86 -1.55
CA GLY A 29 -84.44 83.04 -2.34
C GLY A 29 -83.05 82.95 -1.67
N PRO A 30 -82.27 81.87 -1.91
CA PRO A 30 -80.89 81.80 -1.43
C PRO A 30 -80.08 83.00 -1.94
N SER A 31 -79.18 83.54 -1.12
CA SER A 31 -78.33 84.66 -1.57
C SER A 31 -77.41 84.20 -2.70
N GLN A 32 -77.07 85.11 -3.61
CA GLN A 32 -76.20 84.80 -4.76
C GLN A 32 -74.88 84.13 -4.32
N GLU A 33 -74.31 84.56 -3.19
CA GLU A 33 -73.10 83.94 -2.60
C GLU A 33 -73.30 82.48 -2.17
N GLN A 34 -74.48 82.13 -1.63
CA GLN A 34 -74.79 80.74 -1.27
C GLN A 34 -74.94 79.86 -2.51
N VAL A 35 -75.54 80.40 -3.57
CA VAL A 35 -75.66 79.71 -4.86
C VAL A 35 -74.29 79.51 -5.50
N ASP A 36 -73.45 80.54 -5.53
CA ASP A 36 -72.10 80.48 -6.10
C ASP A 36 -71.19 79.52 -5.30
N ALA A 37 -71.30 79.50 -3.97
CA ALA A 37 -70.57 78.56 -3.11
C ALA A 37 -71.02 77.09 -3.34
N LEU A 38 -72.33 76.85 -3.49
CA LEU A 38 -72.87 75.54 -3.83
C LEU A 38 -72.44 75.07 -5.22
N ASP A 39 -72.38 75.97 -6.20
CA ASP A 39 -71.88 75.64 -7.54
C ASP A 39 -70.36 75.34 -7.52
N GLN A 40 -69.58 76.04 -6.69
CA GLN A 40 -68.17 75.72 -6.48
C GLN A 40 -67.97 74.38 -5.76
N GLU A 41 -68.79 74.06 -4.75
CA GLU A 41 -68.77 72.76 -4.08
C GLU A 41 -69.16 71.63 -5.04
N LYS A 42 -70.17 71.86 -5.88
CA LYS A 42 -70.60 70.89 -6.89
C LYS A 42 -69.55 70.64 -7.96
N THR A 43 -68.83 71.68 -8.40
CA THR A 43 -67.73 71.53 -9.38
C THR A 43 -66.55 70.78 -8.77
N THR A 44 -66.11 71.14 -7.57
CA THR A 44 -65.03 70.44 -6.85
C THR A 44 -65.38 68.98 -6.52
N LEU A 45 -66.62 68.69 -6.14
CA LEU A 45 -67.11 67.33 -5.91
C LEU A 45 -67.14 66.52 -7.21
N ASN A 46 -67.57 67.12 -8.33
CA ASN A 46 -67.53 66.46 -9.65
C ASN A 46 -66.10 66.16 -10.10
N ASP A 47 -65.16 67.07 -9.87
CA ASP A 47 -63.74 66.85 -10.16
C ASP A 47 -63.19 65.70 -9.31
N THR A 48 -63.53 65.67 -8.02
CA THR A 48 -63.14 64.58 -7.10
C THR A 48 -63.72 63.24 -7.54
N ILE A 49 -65.00 63.20 -7.95
CA ILE A 49 -65.65 62.00 -8.49
C ILE A 49 -64.95 61.55 -9.78
N SER A 50 -64.60 62.48 -10.65
CA SER A 50 -63.87 62.19 -11.89
C SER A 50 -62.50 61.57 -11.62
N ASP A 51 -61.74 62.13 -10.70
CA ASP A 51 -60.41 61.62 -10.34
C ASP A 51 -60.48 60.29 -9.58
N THR A 52 -61.47 60.12 -8.69
CA THR A 52 -61.73 58.84 -8.03
C THR A 52 -62.08 57.75 -9.04
N ASN A 53 -62.92 58.06 -10.04
CA ASN A 53 -63.26 57.11 -11.11
C ASN A 53 -62.04 56.73 -11.96
N LYS A 54 -61.11 57.66 -12.21
CA LYS A 54 -59.82 57.35 -12.88
C LYS A 54 -58.97 56.40 -12.02
N GLN A 55 -58.89 56.63 -10.71
CA GLN A 55 -58.15 55.75 -9.79
C GLN A 55 -58.76 54.35 -9.70
N VAL A 56 -60.09 54.25 -9.59
CA VAL A 56 -60.81 52.97 -9.59
C VAL A 56 -60.50 52.19 -10.88
N LYS A 57 -60.56 52.86 -12.04
CA LYS A 57 -60.25 52.23 -13.33
C LYS A 57 -58.78 51.79 -13.43
N ALA A 58 -57.85 52.55 -12.85
CA ALA A 58 -56.44 52.18 -12.79
C ALA A 58 -56.23 50.94 -11.91
N LEU A 59 -56.82 50.92 -10.72
CA LEU A 59 -56.78 49.78 -9.79
C LEU A 59 -57.42 48.53 -10.40
N GLU A 60 -58.55 48.65 -11.11
CA GLU A 60 -59.17 47.54 -11.85
C GLU A 60 -58.22 46.96 -12.92
N GLY A 61 -57.43 47.82 -13.57
CA GLY A 61 -56.38 47.41 -14.49
C GLY A 61 -55.27 46.62 -13.81
N GLU A 62 -54.72 47.14 -12.70
CA GLU A 62 -53.68 46.46 -11.93
C GLU A 62 -54.15 45.12 -11.36
N LEU A 63 -55.37 45.04 -10.85
CA LEU A 63 -55.96 43.82 -10.30
C LEU A 63 -56.19 42.75 -11.40
N SER A 64 -56.50 43.19 -12.61
CA SER A 64 -56.57 42.31 -13.79
C SER A 64 -55.20 41.73 -14.15
N ASP A 65 -54.15 42.55 -14.13
CA ASP A 65 -52.80 42.12 -14.47
C ASP A 65 -52.17 41.23 -13.40
N ILE A 66 -52.37 41.54 -12.11
CA ILE A 66 -51.97 40.68 -10.99
C ILE A 66 -52.65 39.31 -11.10
N ASN A 67 -53.96 39.26 -11.41
CA ASN A 67 -54.66 38.00 -11.60
C ASN A 67 -54.10 37.16 -12.76
N LYS A 68 -53.68 37.79 -13.87
CA LYS A 68 -53.01 37.08 -14.97
C LYS A 68 -51.67 36.51 -14.52
N GLN A 69 -50.87 37.28 -13.77
CA GLN A 69 -49.58 36.83 -13.25
C GLN A 69 -49.72 35.66 -12.27
N VAL A 70 -50.68 35.73 -11.34
CA VAL A 70 -50.95 34.64 -10.39
C VAL A 70 -51.32 33.36 -11.14
N LYS A 71 -52.21 33.44 -12.14
CA LYS A 71 -52.57 32.28 -12.96
C LYS A 71 -51.39 31.71 -13.75
N ALA A 72 -50.51 32.57 -14.27
CA ALA A 72 -49.31 32.13 -14.97
C ALA A 72 -48.36 31.38 -14.03
N LEU A 73 -48.09 31.94 -12.84
CA LEU A 73 -47.23 31.33 -11.82
C LEU A 73 -47.81 30.03 -11.27
N GLU A 74 -49.13 29.93 -11.09
CA GLU A 74 -49.81 28.69 -10.70
C GLU A 74 -49.63 27.60 -11.77
N GLY A 75 -49.70 27.98 -13.06
CA GLY A 75 -49.42 27.09 -14.18
C GLY A 75 -47.98 26.58 -14.18
N GLU A 76 -47.00 27.48 -14.05
CA GLU A 76 -45.58 27.14 -14.00
C GLU A 76 -45.24 26.26 -12.79
N LYS A 77 -45.78 26.57 -11.61
CA LYS A 77 -45.57 25.75 -10.41
C LYS A 77 -46.09 24.34 -10.60
N LYS A 78 -47.28 24.18 -11.21
CA LYS A 78 -47.87 22.87 -11.48
C LYS A 78 -47.04 22.06 -12.49
N GLU A 79 -46.49 22.72 -13.50
CA GLU A 79 -45.59 22.08 -14.47
C GLU A 79 -44.28 21.64 -13.80
N LEU A 80 -43.71 22.50 -12.94
CA LEU A 80 -42.48 22.20 -12.22
C LEU A 80 -42.68 21.05 -11.23
N GLU A 81 -43.79 21.02 -10.50
CA GLU A 81 -44.17 19.91 -9.62
C GLU A 81 -44.33 18.58 -10.39
N ALA A 82 -44.87 18.61 -11.61
CA ALA A 82 -44.96 17.42 -12.45
C ALA A 82 -43.58 16.89 -12.87
N LYS A 83 -42.68 17.79 -13.30
CA LYS A 83 -41.30 17.43 -13.66
C LYS A 83 -40.50 16.88 -12.49
N VAL A 84 -40.70 17.43 -11.28
CA VAL A 84 -40.04 16.92 -10.06
C VAL A 84 -40.51 15.49 -9.76
N LYS A 85 -41.82 15.22 -9.83
CA LYS A 85 -42.37 13.86 -9.61
C LYS A 85 -41.89 12.85 -10.65
N GLU A 86 -41.75 13.27 -11.90
CA GLU A 86 -41.19 12.41 -12.96
C GLU A 86 -39.70 12.10 -12.72
N ALA A 87 -38.94 13.04 -12.13
CA ALA A 87 -37.52 12.87 -11.84
C ALA A 87 -37.22 12.13 -10.52
N GLU A 88 -38.12 12.15 -9.53
CA GLU A 88 -38.01 11.44 -8.25
C GLU A 88 -37.55 9.96 -8.36
N PRO A 89 -38.15 9.12 -9.22
CA PRO A 89 -37.71 7.73 -9.37
C PRO A 89 -36.28 7.59 -9.94
N PHE A 90 -35.85 8.53 -10.80
CA PHE A 90 -34.48 8.52 -11.34
C PHE A 90 -33.43 8.83 -10.26
N PHE A 91 -33.76 9.69 -9.29
CA PHE A 91 -32.87 9.99 -8.16
C PHE A 91 -32.73 8.78 -7.22
N GLN A 92 -33.83 8.06 -6.96
CA GLN A 92 -33.81 6.89 -6.08
C GLN A 92 -33.05 5.71 -6.70
N LEU A 93 -33.22 5.45 -8.00
CA LEU A 93 -32.50 4.38 -8.70
C LEU A 93 -30.98 4.62 -8.70
N LYS A 94 -30.56 5.87 -8.94
CA LYS A 94 -29.14 6.26 -8.93
C LYS A 94 -28.50 6.12 -7.54
N GLU A 95 -29.27 6.35 -6.48
CA GLU A 95 -28.80 6.15 -5.12
C GLU A 95 -28.70 4.66 -4.76
N ALA A 96 -29.67 3.84 -5.17
CA ALA A 96 -29.67 2.39 -4.96
C ALA A 96 -28.51 1.71 -5.70
N GLU A 97 -28.29 2.02 -6.98
CA GLU A 97 -27.15 1.48 -7.75
C GLU A 97 -25.80 1.86 -7.12
N ARG A 98 -25.69 3.07 -6.56
CA ARG A 98 -24.47 3.51 -5.86
C ARG A 98 -24.25 2.73 -4.57
N LYS A 99 -25.31 2.47 -3.79
CA LYS A 99 -25.23 1.66 -2.57
C LYS A 99 -24.88 0.22 -2.87
N GLU A 100 -25.44 -0.38 -3.92
CA GLU A 100 -25.08 -1.72 -4.36
C GLU A 100 -23.62 -1.81 -4.82
N LYS A 101 -23.15 -0.85 -5.63
CA LYS A 101 -21.74 -0.80 -6.05
C LYS A 101 -20.79 -0.59 -4.88
N GLU A 102 -21.13 0.25 -3.89
CA GLU A 102 -20.32 0.44 -2.70
C GLU A 102 -20.27 -0.84 -1.84
N ALA A 103 -21.40 -1.54 -1.69
CA ALA A 103 -21.46 -2.81 -0.98
C ALA A 103 -20.67 -3.92 -1.70
N GLU A 104 -20.73 -3.98 -3.03
CA GLU A 104 -19.96 -4.92 -3.84
C GLU A 104 -18.45 -4.64 -3.74
N LEU A 105 -18.06 -3.36 -3.77
CA LEU A 105 -16.66 -2.94 -3.61
C LEU A 105 -16.14 -3.28 -2.21
N LYS A 106 -16.91 -3.01 -1.14
CA LYS A 106 -16.53 -3.39 0.23
C LYS A 106 -16.38 -4.89 0.38
N LYS A 107 -17.33 -5.67 -0.19
CA LYS A 107 -17.25 -7.13 -0.16
C LYS A 107 -16.02 -7.66 -0.91
N LYS A 108 -15.71 -7.08 -2.08
CA LYS A 108 -14.49 -7.41 -2.84
C LYS A 108 -13.21 -7.03 -2.11
N GLU A 109 -13.20 -5.90 -1.40
CA GLU A 109 -12.06 -5.44 -0.61
C GLU A 109 -11.83 -6.34 0.61
N GLU A 110 -12.90 -6.74 1.32
CA GLU A 110 -12.83 -7.70 2.43
C GLU A 110 -12.36 -9.09 1.96
N GLU A 111 -12.88 -9.58 0.83
CA GLU A 111 -12.45 -10.86 0.24
C GLU A 111 -11.00 -10.81 -0.23
N ALA A 112 -10.56 -9.71 -0.85
CA ALA A 112 -9.17 -9.52 -1.24
C ALA A 112 -8.23 -9.42 -0.03
N LYS A 113 -8.66 -8.78 1.06
CA LYS A 113 -7.89 -8.71 2.30
C LYS A 113 -7.77 -10.08 2.97
N ALA A 114 -8.88 -10.82 3.07
CA ALA A 114 -8.88 -12.19 3.61
C ALA A 114 -7.99 -13.13 2.79
N LYS A 115 -8.00 -13.02 1.45
CA LYS A 115 -7.14 -13.81 0.57
C LYS A 115 -5.66 -13.48 0.77
N LYS A 116 -5.30 -12.19 0.89
CA LYS A 116 -3.92 -11.77 1.16
C LYS A 116 -3.42 -12.27 2.52
N GLU A 117 -4.24 -12.15 3.56
CA GLU A 117 -3.88 -12.63 4.90
C GLU A 117 -3.69 -14.16 4.92
N ALA A 118 -4.52 -14.91 4.20
CA ALA A 118 -4.37 -16.36 4.06
C ALA A 118 -3.10 -16.75 3.27
N GLU A 119 -2.77 -16.03 2.20
CA GLU A 119 -1.57 -16.27 1.39
C GLU A 119 -0.29 -15.94 2.17
N GLU A 120 -0.27 -14.83 2.92
CA GLU A 120 0.86 -14.49 3.80
C GLU A 120 1.04 -15.49 4.93
N ALA A 121 -0.05 -15.97 5.54
CA ALA A 121 0.01 -17.01 6.58
C ALA A 121 0.54 -18.35 6.02
N ALA A 122 0.09 -18.75 4.82
CA ALA A 122 0.58 -19.96 4.16
C ALA A 122 2.07 -19.85 3.79
N ALA A 123 2.50 -18.72 3.21
CA ALA A 123 3.90 -18.48 2.84
C ALA A 123 4.83 -18.44 4.07
N LYS A 124 4.35 -17.92 5.21
CA LYS A 124 5.10 -17.93 6.47
C LYS A 124 5.25 -19.36 7.02
N ALA A 125 4.17 -20.14 7.01
CA ALA A 125 4.21 -21.53 7.48
C ALA A 125 5.13 -22.42 6.62
N GLU A 126 5.14 -22.20 5.30
CA GLU A 126 6.03 -22.92 4.37
C GLU A 126 7.51 -22.58 4.62
N LYS A 127 7.84 -21.30 4.82
CA LYS A 127 9.21 -20.88 5.16
C LYS A 127 9.68 -21.44 6.51
N GLU A 128 8.84 -21.39 7.54
CA GLU A 128 9.19 -21.96 8.86
C GLU A 128 9.39 -23.49 8.78
N ALA A 129 8.60 -24.19 7.95
CA ALA A 129 8.78 -25.63 7.74
C ALA A 129 10.06 -25.95 6.97
N GLU A 130 10.40 -25.18 5.92
CA GLU A 130 11.64 -25.35 5.16
C GLU A 130 12.89 -25.06 6.01
N GLU A 131 12.86 -24.00 6.81
CA GLU A 131 13.98 -23.63 7.68
C GLU A 131 14.21 -24.68 8.78
N LYS A 132 13.13 -25.21 9.36
CA LYS A 132 13.23 -26.29 10.34
C LYS A 132 13.75 -27.60 9.72
N ALA A 133 13.35 -27.92 8.49
CA ALA A 133 13.85 -29.09 7.77
C ALA A 133 15.35 -28.98 7.46
N LYS A 134 15.80 -27.80 7.01
CA LYS A 134 17.23 -27.54 6.77
C LYS A 134 18.06 -27.61 8.05
N ALA A 135 17.56 -27.05 9.15
CA ALA A 135 18.24 -27.13 10.44
C ALA A 135 18.36 -28.59 10.94
N GLU A 136 17.32 -29.42 10.77
CA GLU A 136 17.36 -30.83 11.16
C GLU A 136 18.31 -31.66 10.27
N GLU A 137 18.38 -31.35 8.97
CA GLU A 137 19.34 -31.98 8.05
C GLU A 137 20.78 -31.61 8.37
N GLU A 138 21.04 -30.32 8.66
CA GLU A 138 22.36 -29.83 9.03
C GLU A 138 22.82 -30.39 10.38
N GLU A 139 21.92 -30.50 11.37
CA GLU A 139 22.22 -31.13 12.66
C GLU A 139 22.56 -32.62 12.51
N LYS A 140 21.83 -33.36 11.66
CA LYS A 140 22.13 -34.76 11.35
C LYS A 140 23.48 -34.92 10.65
N ALA A 141 23.78 -34.05 9.67
CA ALA A 141 25.06 -34.07 8.97
C ALA A 141 26.23 -33.75 9.91
N GLN A 142 26.08 -32.77 10.81
CA GLN A 142 27.09 -32.46 11.82
C GLN A 142 27.28 -33.59 12.84
N ALA A 143 26.19 -34.23 13.30
CA ALA A 143 26.27 -35.36 14.20
C ALA A 143 26.94 -36.58 13.54
N GLU A 144 26.66 -36.84 12.27
CA GLU A 144 27.30 -37.91 11.51
C GLU A 144 28.77 -37.62 11.24
N ALA A 145 29.12 -36.41 10.81
CA ALA A 145 30.51 -35.99 10.62
C ALA A 145 31.30 -36.10 11.94
N LYS A 146 30.72 -35.70 13.07
CA LYS A 146 31.34 -35.83 14.38
C LYS A 146 31.52 -37.30 14.79
N ARG A 147 30.54 -38.17 14.51
CA ARG A 147 30.65 -39.61 14.77
C ARG A 147 31.75 -40.25 13.93
N LEU A 148 31.84 -39.90 12.65
CA LEU A 148 32.91 -40.36 11.74
C LEU A 148 34.28 -39.88 12.21
N ALA A 149 34.40 -38.60 12.58
CA ALA A 149 35.65 -38.05 13.12
C ALA A 149 36.06 -38.72 14.44
N GLU A 150 35.10 -38.96 15.35
CA GLU A 150 35.37 -39.69 16.60
C GLU A 150 35.73 -41.17 16.36
N GLU A 151 35.17 -41.81 15.33
CA GLU A 151 35.50 -43.17 14.93
C GLU A 151 36.91 -43.25 14.30
N GLU A 152 37.26 -42.27 13.47
CA GLU A 152 38.59 -42.12 12.88
C GLU A 152 39.66 -41.79 13.93
N GLU A 153 39.34 -40.92 14.88
CA GLU A 153 40.21 -40.61 16.03
C GLU A 153 40.44 -41.86 16.90
N LYS A 154 39.39 -42.67 17.13
CA LYS A 154 39.51 -43.94 17.88
C LYS A 154 40.26 -45.04 17.13
N ARG A 155 40.20 -45.08 15.80
CA ARG A 155 40.98 -46.03 14.98
C ARG A 155 42.48 -45.68 14.98
N GLY A 156 42.82 -44.41 15.16
CA GLY A 156 44.21 -43.96 15.26
C GLY A 156 45.02 -44.34 14.01
N TYR A 157 46.16 -45.00 14.20
CA TYR A 157 47.07 -45.41 13.13
C TYR A 157 46.90 -46.88 12.69
N ASP A 158 46.06 -47.65 13.36
CA ASP A 158 45.83 -49.07 13.06
C ASP A 158 44.72 -49.22 11.99
N THR A 159 44.92 -48.57 10.84
CA THR A 159 43.97 -48.57 9.71
C THR A 159 43.99 -49.86 8.89
N GLY A 160 45.02 -50.70 9.08
CA GLY A 160 45.20 -51.96 8.35
C GLY A 160 45.69 -51.79 6.91
N ILE A 161 46.06 -50.57 6.52
CA ILE A 161 46.59 -50.26 5.19
C ILE A 161 47.98 -50.89 5.04
N THR A 162 48.18 -51.66 3.97
CA THR A 162 49.44 -52.35 3.68
C THR A 162 50.30 -51.57 2.69
N TYR A 163 51.58 -51.93 2.61
CA TYR A 163 52.52 -51.35 1.64
C TYR A 163 52.00 -51.52 0.20
N ASP A 164 51.49 -52.70 -0.14
CA ASP A 164 51.00 -53.00 -1.48
C ASP A 164 49.83 -52.10 -1.90
N GLN A 165 48.98 -51.72 -0.95
CA GLN A 165 47.85 -50.82 -1.23
C GLN A 165 48.34 -49.41 -1.56
N LEU A 166 49.30 -48.89 -0.80
CA LEU A 166 49.92 -47.59 -1.08
C LEU A 166 50.75 -47.61 -2.37
N ALA A 167 51.46 -48.70 -2.66
CA ALA A 167 52.30 -48.81 -3.85
C ALA A 167 51.48 -48.98 -5.14
N ARG A 168 50.34 -49.68 -5.08
CA ARG A 168 49.51 -49.97 -6.26
C ARG A 168 48.43 -48.92 -6.50
N ASN A 169 47.83 -48.36 -5.44
CA ASN A 169 46.75 -47.38 -5.51
C ASN A 169 47.04 -46.18 -4.59
N PRO A 170 48.15 -45.46 -4.80
CA PRO A 170 48.57 -44.37 -3.93
C PRO A 170 47.51 -43.28 -3.80
N ASP A 171 46.87 -42.90 -4.90
CA ASP A 171 45.91 -41.80 -4.98
C ASP A 171 44.66 -42.03 -4.10
N ASN A 172 44.31 -43.30 -3.88
CA ASN A 172 43.13 -43.66 -3.09
C ASN A 172 43.40 -43.62 -1.57
N HIS A 173 44.66 -43.50 -1.17
CA HIS A 173 45.09 -43.59 0.24
C HIS A 173 45.87 -42.34 0.68
N ILE A 174 45.92 -41.29 -0.13
CA ILE A 174 46.51 -40.00 0.24
C ILE A 174 45.69 -39.41 1.40
N PHE A 175 46.38 -38.85 2.39
CA PHE A 175 45.80 -38.30 3.62
C PHE A 175 45.23 -39.32 4.62
N GLU A 176 45.33 -40.62 4.34
CA GLU A 176 44.96 -41.66 5.32
C GLU A 176 46.09 -41.92 6.33
N LYS A 177 45.71 -42.19 7.59
CA LYS A 177 46.64 -42.59 8.63
C LYS A 177 47.17 -43.99 8.37
N VAL A 178 48.48 -44.19 8.51
CA VAL A 178 49.17 -45.44 8.23
C VAL A 178 50.16 -45.77 9.34
N LYS A 179 50.41 -47.07 9.51
CA LYS A 179 51.40 -47.60 10.46
C LYS A 179 52.28 -48.62 9.75
N PHE A 180 53.59 -48.38 9.75
CA PHE A 180 54.56 -49.30 9.19
C PHE A 180 55.65 -49.62 10.21
N HIS A 181 55.97 -50.89 10.33
CA HIS A 181 57.13 -51.37 11.05
C HIS A 181 58.21 -51.74 10.03
N GLY A 182 59.47 -51.42 10.31
CA GLY A 182 60.55 -51.81 9.44
C GLY A 182 61.91 -51.24 9.82
N LYS A 183 62.88 -51.48 8.95
CA LYS A 183 64.27 -51.10 9.15
C LYS A 183 64.66 -49.87 8.33
N VAL A 184 65.33 -48.92 8.97
CA VAL A 184 65.84 -47.71 8.32
C VAL A 184 67.05 -48.05 7.45
N VAL A 185 66.93 -47.79 6.16
CA VAL A 185 67.97 -48.10 5.16
C VAL A 185 68.86 -46.89 4.87
N GLN A 186 68.28 -45.69 4.92
CA GLN A 186 69.00 -44.46 4.63
C GLN A 186 68.39 -43.31 5.43
N VAL A 187 69.24 -42.43 5.95
CA VAL A 187 68.82 -41.21 6.67
C VAL A 187 69.42 -39.98 6.01
N MET A 188 68.60 -38.96 5.77
CA MET A 188 69.00 -37.65 5.25
C MET A 188 68.47 -36.56 6.18
N GLU A 189 69.36 -35.95 6.94
CA GLU A 189 69.03 -34.88 7.88
C GLU A 189 69.14 -33.51 7.18
N GLY A 190 68.05 -32.75 7.22
CA GLY A 190 67.99 -31.36 6.77
C GLY A 190 67.83 -30.38 7.93
N ASP A 191 67.56 -29.11 7.60
CA ASP A 191 67.25 -28.08 8.59
C ASP A 191 65.78 -28.22 9.03
N GLY A 192 65.58 -28.86 10.19
CA GLY A 192 64.27 -29.05 10.83
C GLY A 192 63.47 -30.30 10.40
N ILE A 193 63.73 -30.85 9.21
CA ILE A 193 63.08 -32.06 8.70
C ILE A 193 64.12 -33.15 8.42
N THR A 194 63.85 -34.35 8.90
CA THR A 194 64.63 -35.55 8.60
C THR A 194 63.85 -36.44 7.66
N GLN A 195 64.52 -36.90 6.60
CA GLN A 195 63.97 -37.82 5.61
C GLN A 195 64.64 -39.18 5.77
N ILE A 196 63.85 -40.25 5.74
CA ILE A 196 64.33 -41.62 5.87
C ILE A 196 63.75 -42.50 4.77
N ARG A 197 64.50 -43.54 4.41
CA ARG A 197 64.00 -44.65 3.61
C ARG A 197 63.82 -45.85 4.51
N LEU A 198 62.58 -46.27 4.73
CA LEU A 198 62.23 -47.40 5.57
C LEU A 198 61.94 -48.63 4.70
N ALA A 199 62.61 -49.75 4.95
CA ALA A 199 62.24 -51.05 4.40
C ALA A 199 61.08 -51.62 5.22
N ALA A 200 59.86 -51.51 4.70
CA ALA A 200 58.67 -52.01 5.39
C ALA A 200 58.76 -53.53 5.61
N ASN A 201 58.41 -54.00 6.82
CA ASN A 201 58.55 -55.40 7.24
C ASN A 201 59.94 -56.01 6.98
N ASP A 202 60.99 -55.19 7.05
CA ASP A 202 62.39 -55.54 6.81
C ASP A 202 62.68 -56.08 5.40
N ASN A 203 61.79 -55.79 4.44
CA ASN A 203 61.96 -56.17 3.04
C ASN A 203 62.48 -54.97 2.23
N TYR A 204 63.69 -55.12 1.68
CA TYR A 204 64.37 -54.10 0.87
C TYR A 204 63.70 -53.83 -0.48
N ASP A 205 62.79 -54.69 -0.93
CA ASP A 205 61.96 -54.45 -2.11
C ASP A 205 60.75 -53.54 -1.81
N THR A 206 60.39 -53.38 -0.52
CA THR A 206 59.25 -52.58 -0.09
C THR A 206 59.71 -51.31 0.63
N MET A 207 60.28 -50.41 -0.17
CA MET A 207 60.81 -49.14 0.33
C MET A 207 59.72 -48.08 0.46
N VAL A 208 59.65 -47.46 1.64
CA VAL A 208 58.79 -46.31 1.95
C VAL A 208 59.67 -45.09 2.17
N PHE A 209 59.37 -44.00 1.48
CA PHE A 209 59.91 -42.69 1.79
C PHE A 209 59.13 -42.14 2.98
N ALA A 210 59.82 -41.72 4.03
CA ALA A 210 59.16 -41.10 5.16
C ALA A 210 59.90 -39.86 5.62
N GLU A 211 59.15 -38.84 6.02
CA GLU A 211 59.70 -37.58 6.50
C GLU A 211 59.07 -37.19 7.82
N PHE A 212 59.85 -36.55 8.69
CA PHE A 212 59.40 -36.14 10.00
C PHE A 212 60.14 -34.90 10.47
N GLU A 213 59.48 -34.09 11.29
CA GLU A 213 60.15 -32.99 11.99
C GLU A 213 61.09 -33.56 13.05
N SER A 214 62.27 -32.94 13.22
CA SER A 214 63.24 -33.37 14.23
C SER A 214 62.69 -33.32 15.67
N SER A 215 61.54 -32.66 15.89
CA SER A 215 60.79 -32.60 17.14
C SER A 215 60.01 -33.89 17.48
N VAL A 216 59.73 -34.74 16.49
CA VAL A 216 58.93 -35.98 16.64
C VAL A 216 59.70 -37.07 17.38
N VAL A 217 61.03 -36.97 17.42
CA VAL A 217 61.90 -37.97 18.05
C VAL A 217 62.69 -37.36 19.21
N ASP A 218 62.74 -38.06 20.33
CA ASP A 218 63.56 -37.66 21.48
C ASP A 218 65.06 -37.90 21.25
N SER A 219 65.41 -38.72 20.25
CA SER A 219 66.79 -39.08 19.92
C SER A 219 66.98 -39.29 18.42
N ARG A 220 68.22 -39.17 17.94
CA ARG A 220 68.57 -39.35 16.52
C ARG A 220 68.20 -40.75 16.04
N ILE A 221 67.67 -40.84 14.81
CA ILE A 221 67.42 -42.10 14.09
C ILE A 221 68.65 -42.40 13.24
N LEU A 222 69.16 -43.62 13.32
CA LEU A 222 70.33 -44.03 12.54
C LEU A 222 69.94 -45.06 11.47
N GLU A 223 70.84 -45.25 10.51
CA GLU A 223 70.75 -46.39 9.59
C GLU A 223 70.82 -47.70 10.38
N ASP A 224 70.13 -48.72 9.89
CA ASP A 224 69.91 -50.02 10.51
C ASP A 224 68.98 -50.05 11.75
N ASP A 225 68.46 -48.91 12.21
CA ASP A 225 67.45 -48.89 13.29
C ASP A 225 66.13 -49.54 12.83
N THR A 226 65.53 -50.36 13.70
CA THR A 226 64.19 -50.92 13.48
C THR A 226 63.18 -50.06 14.23
N ILE A 227 62.23 -49.48 13.51
CA ILE A 227 61.27 -48.52 14.06
C ILE A 227 59.86 -48.79 13.54
N THR A 228 58.87 -48.31 14.29
CA THR A 228 57.47 -48.25 13.87
C THR A 228 57.10 -46.79 13.60
N ILE A 229 56.78 -46.46 12.36
CA ILE A 229 56.34 -45.13 11.94
C ILE A 229 54.81 -45.08 11.90
N MET A 230 54.25 -43.99 12.42
CA MET A 230 52.83 -43.69 12.41
C MET A 230 52.64 -42.29 11.84
N GLY A 231 51.94 -42.20 10.71
CA GLY A 231 51.86 -40.97 9.95
C GLY A 231 50.73 -40.95 8.95
N ILE A 232 50.79 -39.99 8.04
CA ILE A 232 49.82 -39.78 6.97
C ILE A 232 50.48 -40.11 5.63
N SER A 233 49.83 -40.88 4.76
CA SER A 233 50.39 -41.15 3.43
C SER A 233 50.32 -39.91 2.52
N THR A 234 51.42 -39.63 1.82
CA THR A 234 51.58 -38.46 0.94
C THR A 234 51.56 -38.80 -0.56
N GLY A 235 51.21 -40.05 -0.92
CA GLY A 235 51.19 -40.52 -2.31
C GLY A 235 52.51 -41.15 -2.76
N LEU A 236 52.83 -41.11 -4.06
CA LEU A 236 54.12 -41.61 -4.57
C LEU A 236 55.14 -40.48 -4.71
N LEU A 237 56.32 -40.69 -4.16
CA LEU A 237 57.50 -39.91 -4.48
C LEU A 237 58.27 -40.57 -5.63
N THR A 238 58.42 -39.86 -6.74
CA THR A 238 59.23 -40.32 -7.89
C THR A 238 60.54 -39.54 -7.96
N TYR A 239 61.68 -40.22 -7.99
CA TYR A 239 63.00 -39.62 -8.11
C TYR A 239 63.90 -40.37 -9.10
N GLU A 240 64.94 -39.69 -9.60
CA GLU A 240 65.91 -40.28 -10.52
C GLU A 240 67.01 -41.01 -9.74
N SER A 241 67.21 -42.29 -10.06
CA SER A 241 68.29 -43.11 -9.52
C SER A 241 69.65 -42.68 -10.08
N THR A 242 70.71 -42.95 -9.32
CA THR A 242 72.11 -42.71 -9.76
C THR A 242 72.51 -43.51 -10.99
N MET A 243 71.73 -44.53 -11.36
CA MET A 243 71.87 -45.31 -12.61
C MET A 243 70.99 -44.79 -13.76
N GLY A 244 70.30 -43.65 -13.61
CA GLY A 244 69.51 -42.99 -14.66
C GLY A 244 68.07 -43.50 -14.85
N GLY A 245 67.55 -44.30 -13.92
CA GLY A 245 66.16 -44.78 -13.94
C GLY A 245 65.28 -44.08 -12.90
N SER A 246 64.03 -43.74 -13.24
CA SER A 246 63.07 -43.21 -12.26
C SER A 246 62.53 -44.31 -11.34
N ILE A 247 62.54 -44.06 -10.04
CA ILE A 247 61.99 -44.95 -9.01
C ILE A 247 60.84 -44.22 -8.32
N SER A 248 59.69 -44.88 -8.22
CA SER A 248 58.51 -44.39 -7.50
C SER A 248 58.29 -45.21 -6.23
N ILE A 249 58.26 -44.56 -5.07
CA ILE A 249 58.02 -45.21 -3.78
C ILE A 249 56.92 -44.48 -2.99
N PRO A 250 56.12 -45.19 -2.17
CA PRO A 250 55.15 -44.56 -1.28
C PRO A 250 55.80 -43.59 -0.30
N GLY A 251 55.17 -42.44 -0.13
CA GLY A 251 55.54 -41.39 0.81
C GLY A 251 54.65 -41.41 2.07
N VAL A 252 55.25 -41.12 3.22
CA VAL A 252 54.58 -40.99 4.52
C VAL A 252 55.14 -39.79 5.29
N SER A 253 54.27 -38.89 5.72
CA SER A 253 54.61 -37.84 6.68
C SER A 253 54.37 -38.38 8.09
N ILE A 254 55.42 -38.51 8.89
CA ILE A 254 55.35 -39.17 10.19
C ILE A 254 54.99 -38.15 11.28
N GLU A 255 53.98 -38.49 12.07
CA GLU A 255 53.59 -37.72 13.25
C GLU A 255 54.14 -38.34 14.54
N LYS A 256 54.34 -39.66 14.57
CA LYS A 256 54.85 -40.39 15.74
C LYS A 256 55.77 -41.54 15.34
N ILE A 257 56.87 -41.71 16.06
CA ILE A 257 57.81 -42.83 15.89
C ILE A 257 57.90 -43.63 17.20
N GLU A 258 57.82 -44.95 17.12
CA GLU A 258 58.04 -45.89 18.21
C GLU A 258 59.24 -46.79 17.91
N ARG A 259 60.05 -47.12 18.93
CA ARG A 259 61.26 -47.95 18.84
C ARG A 259 61.13 -49.19 19.70
#